data_AF-A0A2V6FMH0-F1
#
_entry.id   AF-A0A2V6FMH0-F1
#
_cell.length_a   1.000
_cell.length_b   1.000
_cell.length_c   1.000
_cell.angle_alpha   90.00
_cell.angle_beta   90.00
_cell.angle_gamma   90.00
#
_symmetry.space_group_name_H-M   'P 1'
#
loop_
_entity.id
_entity.type
_entity.pdbx_description
1 polymer ?
#
loop_
_entity_poly.entity_id
_entity_poly.type
_entity_poly.pdbx_seq_one_letter_code
_entity_poly.pdbx_strand_id
1 'polypeptide(L)'
;MEESDAVAVAKAREGDQDAFRVLVERHSLRLFQLAYRMTGNEQDAEDMVQETFLRAYNRLDRFESRAGFGTWLHRIAANCSLDLLRRQKRRGDRERTHTCTWSILCHFMVGLYLRFQGVTINLHLSSGSSRLPSSF
;
A
#
# COMPACT_ATOMS: atom_id res chain seq x y z
N MET A 1 -26.00 -4.56 15.44
CA MET A 1 -24.86 -3.81 16.01
C MET A 1 -23.76 -3.84 14.98
N GLU A 2 -23.43 -2.71 14.35
CA GLU A 2 -22.20 -2.62 13.53
C GLU A 2 -21.01 -2.75 14.48
N GLU A 3 -20.37 -3.90 14.49
CA GLU A 3 -19.10 -4.07 15.19
C GLU A 3 -18.09 -3.13 14.56
N SER A 4 -17.56 -2.17 15.31
CA SER A 4 -16.58 -1.20 14.80
C SER A 4 -15.35 -1.93 14.25
N ASP A 5 -14.76 -1.43 13.15
CA ASP A 5 -13.54 -2.01 12.56
C ASP A 5 -12.43 -2.20 13.59
N ALA A 6 -12.34 -1.33 14.60
CA ALA A 6 -11.37 -1.45 15.68
C ALA A 6 -11.53 -2.75 16.50
N VAL A 7 -12.78 -3.18 16.74
CA VAL A 7 -13.08 -4.39 17.50
C VAL A 7 -12.76 -5.64 16.67
N ALA A 8 -13.14 -5.64 15.40
CA ALA A 8 -12.81 -6.72 14.48
C ALA A 8 -11.28 -6.85 14.29
N VAL A 9 -10.55 -5.72 14.25
CA VAL A 9 -9.08 -5.74 14.21
C VAL A 9 -8.49 -6.32 15.49
N ALA A 10 -9.01 -5.96 16.67
CA ALA A 10 -8.52 -6.49 17.94
C ALA A 10 -8.65 -8.03 17.99
N LYS A 11 -9.82 -8.57 17.64
CA LYS A 11 -10.06 -10.02 17.54
C LYS A 11 -9.16 -10.69 16.50
N ALA A 12 -9.04 -10.08 15.31
CA ALA A 12 -8.19 -10.61 14.25
C ALA A 12 -6.69 -10.66 14.66
N ARG A 13 -6.23 -9.75 15.53
CA ARG A 13 -4.87 -9.80 16.10
C ARG A 13 -4.68 -10.97 17.07
N GLU A 14 -5.75 -11.41 17.72
CA GLU A 14 -5.74 -12.58 18.62
C GLU A 14 -5.81 -13.92 17.85
N GLY A 15 -5.89 -13.87 16.51
CA GLY A 15 -5.95 -15.04 15.64
C GLY A 15 -7.36 -15.42 15.17
N ASP A 16 -8.37 -14.59 15.47
CA ASP A 16 -9.73 -14.79 14.97
C ASP A 16 -9.82 -14.51 13.46
N GLN A 17 -9.82 -15.58 12.68
CA GLN A 17 -9.92 -15.49 11.22
C GLN A 17 -11.28 -14.98 10.74
N ASP A 18 -12.36 -15.25 11.48
CA ASP A 18 -13.69 -14.79 11.12
C ASP A 18 -13.81 -13.27 11.33
N ALA A 19 -13.19 -12.74 12.38
CA ALA A 19 -13.08 -11.29 12.56
C ALA A 19 -12.33 -10.61 11.42
N PHE A 20 -11.27 -11.24 10.90
CA PHE A 20 -10.56 -10.72 9.72
C PHE A 20 -11.41 -10.83 8.44
N ARG A 21 -12.17 -11.92 8.26
CA ARG A 21 -13.10 -12.07 7.13
C ARG A 21 -14.11 -10.91 7.08
N VAL A 22 -14.66 -10.51 8.23
CA VAL A 22 -15.58 -9.37 8.32
C VAL A 22 -14.92 -8.07 7.84
N LEU A 23 -13.66 -7.84 8.19
CA LEU A 23 -12.90 -6.68 7.68
C LEU A 23 -12.69 -6.75 6.18
N VAL A 24 -12.35 -7.93 5.65
CA VAL A 24 -12.17 -8.15 4.21
C VAL A 24 -13.47 -7.85 3.47
N GLU A 25 -14.59 -8.44 3.88
CA GLU A 25 -15.89 -8.25 3.23
C GLU A 25 -16.28 -6.76 3.17
N ARG A 26 -16.13 -6.03 4.27
CA ARG A 26 -16.49 -4.60 4.33
C ARG A 26 -15.64 -3.71 3.45
N HIS A 27 -14.35 -3.99 3.34
CA HIS A 27 -13.40 -3.13 2.63
C HIS A 27 -13.08 -3.60 1.21
N SER A 28 -13.47 -4.83 0.85
CA SER A 28 -13.18 -5.47 -0.44
C SER A 28 -13.63 -4.62 -1.63
N LEU A 29 -14.89 -4.17 -1.65
CA LEU A 29 -15.48 -3.44 -2.78
C LEU A 29 -14.77 -2.10 -3.00
N ARG A 30 -14.51 -1.34 -1.94
CA ARG A 30 -13.83 -0.04 -2.03
C ARG A 30 -12.39 -0.21 -2.48
N LEU A 31 -11.72 -1.24 -1.96
CA LEU A 31 -10.34 -1.54 -2.33
C LEU A 31 -10.24 -2.01 -3.79
N PHE A 32 -11.19 -2.83 -4.25
CA PHE A 32 -11.28 -3.26 -5.64
C PHE A 32 -11.52 -2.08 -6.59
N GLN A 33 -12.42 -1.17 -6.25
CA GLN A 33 -12.63 0.05 -7.05
C GLN A 33 -11.38 0.92 -7.14
N LEU A 34 -10.61 1.02 -6.04
CA LEU A 34 -9.32 1.70 -6.05
C LEU A 34 -8.32 0.96 -6.94
N ALA A 35 -8.20 -0.36 -6.78
CA ALA A 35 -7.31 -1.21 -7.56
C ALA A 35 -7.58 -1.12 -9.06
N TYR A 36 -8.85 -1.24 -9.45
CA TYR A 36 -9.29 -1.15 -10.83
C TYR A 36 -8.96 0.20 -11.47
N ARG A 37 -9.11 1.31 -10.72
CA ARG A 37 -8.70 2.64 -11.19
C ARG A 37 -7.19 2.77 -11.38
N MET A 38 -6.39 1.99 -10.65
CA MET A 38 -4.92 2.03 -10.71
C MET A 38 -4.36 1.11 -11.80
N THR A 39 -4.98 -0.05 -12.01
CA THR A 39 -4.49 -1.07 -12.97
C THR A 39 -5.16 -0.97 -14.33
N GLY A 40 -6.41 -0.50 -14.39
CA GLY A 40 -7.21 -0.45 -15.62
C GLY A 40 -7.64 -1.83 -16.15
N ASN A 41 -7.42 -2.89 -15.37
CA ASN A 41 -7.75 -4.27 -15.70
C ASN A 41 -8.26 -4.98 -14.43
N GLU A 42 -9.31 -5.78 -14.60
CA GLU A 42 -9.94 -6.55 -13.52
C GLU A 42 -8.98 -7.56 -12.90
N GLN A 43 -8.26 -8.33 -13.71
CA GLN A 43 -7.35 -9.36 -13.19
C GLN A 43 -6.22 -8.77 -12.34
N ASP A 44 -5.58 -7.71 -12.82
CA ASP A 44 -4.54 -7.00 -12.06
C ASP A 44 -5.12 -6.34 -10.79
N ALA A 45 -6.39 -5.91 -10.84
CA ALA A 45 -7.07 -5.32 -9.69
C ALA A 45 -7.35 -6.37 -8.60
N GLU A 46 -7.83 -7.55 -8.97
CA GLU A 46 -8.03 -8.67 -8.05
C GLU A 46 -6.72 -9.09 -7.40
N ASP A 47 -5.65 -9.25 -8.18
CA ASP A 47 -4.32 -9.58 -7.67
C ASP A 47 -3.83 -8.52 -6.66
N MET A 48 -4.04 -7.24 -6.97
CA MET A 48 -3.66 -6.15 -6.07
C MET A 48 -4.47 -6.14 -4.77
N VAL A 49 -5.77 -6.45 -4.84
CA VAL A 49 -6.66 -6.56 -3.66
C VAL A 49 -6.19 -7.71 -2.77
N GLN A 50 -5.94 -8.89 -3.36
CA GLN A 50 -5.47 -10.06 -2.62
C GLN A 50 -4.13 -9.78 -1.94
N GLU A 51 -3.14 -9.29 -2.68
CA GLU A 51 -1.82 -8.93 -2.15
C GLU A 51 -1.93 -7.90 -1.01
N THR A 52 -2.83 -6.93 -1.15
CA THR A 52 -3.06 -5.90 -0.13
C THR A 52 -3.62 -6.51 1.15
N PHE A 53 -4.61 -7.40 1.08
CA PHE A 53 -5.16 -8.07 2.26
C PHE A 53 -4.17 -9.03 2.90
N LEU A 54 -3.36 -9.75 2.11
CA LEU A 54 -2.28 -10.60 2.63
C LEU A 54 -1.24 -9.79 3.39
N ARG A 55 -0.82 -8.64 2.84
CA ARG A 55 0.08 -7.71 3.52
C ARG A 55 -0.54 -7.07 4.75
N ALA A 56 -1.84 -6.79 4.72
CA ALA A 56 -2.58 -6.28 5.86
C ALA A 56 -2.63 -7.30 6.99
N TYR A 57 -2.94 -8.56 6.70
CA TYR A 57 -2.93 -9.63 7.68
C TYR A 57 -1.56 -9.78 8.35
N ASN A 58 -0.49 -9.81 7.55
CA ASN A 58 0.89 -9.95 8.03
C ASN A 58 1.42 -8.74 8.82
N ARG A 59 0.76 -7.57 8.72
CA ARG A 59 1.16 -6.33 9.39
C ARG A 59 0.13 -5.86 10.42
N LEU A 60 -0.86 -6.68 10.70
CA LEU A 60 -1.97 -6.36 11.60
C LEU A 60 -1.47 -6.17 13.04
N ASP A 61 -0.37 -6.83 13.40
CA ASP A 61 0.38 -6.66 14.64
C ASP A 61 0.85 -5.21 14.84
N ARG A 62 1.25 -4.53 13.75
CA ARG A 62 1.75 -3.15 13.70
C ARG A 62 0.69 -2.09 13.44
N PHE A 63 -0.58 -2.49 13.29
CA PHE A 63 -1.65 -1.52 13.13
C PHE A 63 -1.90 -0.81 14.44
N GLU A 64 -1.44 0.44 14.52
CA GLU A 64 -1.78 1.34 15.60
C GLU A 64 -3.13 2.01 15.26
N SER A 65 -4.16 1.84 16.10
CA SER A 65 -5.53 2.36 15.92
C SER A 65 -5.64 3.91 15.90
N ARG A 66 -4.55 4.62 15.62
CA ARG A 66 -4.47 6.07 15.42
C ARG A 66 -5.14 6.53 14.12
N ALA A 67 -5.28 5.63 13.15
CA ALA A 67 -6.00 5.86 11.90
C ALA A 67 -7.04 4.75 11.69
N GLY A 68 -8.12 5.05 10.95
CA GLY A 68 -9.12 4.03 10.59
C GLY A 68 -8.51 2.91 9.75
N PHE A 69 -9.03 1.68 9.90
CA PHE A 69 -8.52 0.51 9.18
C PHE A 69 -8.51 0.70 7.66
N GLY A 70 -9.58 1.27 7.08
CA GLY A 70 -9.65 1.57 5.65
C GLY A 70 -8.56 2.55 5.16
N THR A 71 -8.22 3.56 5.97
CA THR A 71 -7.12 4.50 5.71
C THR A 71 -5.78 3.77 5.67
N TRP A 72 -5.54 2.88 6.62
CA TRP A 72 -4.34 2.06 6.65
C TRP A 72 -4.27 1.08 5.47
N LEU A 73 -5.39 0.47 5.11
CA LEU A 73 -5.51 -0.43 3.96
C LEU A 73 -5.20 0.29 2.64
N HIS A 74 -5.70 1.52 2.46
CA HIS A 74 -5.35 2.38 1.33
C HIS A 74 -3.84 2.64 1.21
N ARG A 75 -3.13 2.80 2.34
CA ARG A 75 -1.66 2.97 2.34
C ARG A 75 -0.94 1.71 1.86
N ILE A 76 -1.42 0.54 2.25
CA ILE A 76 -0.85 -0.73 1.79
C ILE A 76 -1.12 -0.88 0.29
N ALA A 77 -2.34 -0.60 -0.17
CA ALA A 77 -2.73 -0.64 -1.57
C ALA A 77 -1.85 0.26 -2.46
N ALA A 78 -1.58 1.48 -1.99
CA ALA A 78 -0.69 2.42 -2.68
C ALA A 78 0.77 1.92 -2.75
N ASN A 79 1.23 1.15 -1.77
CA ASN A 79 2.54 0.51 -1.86
C ASN A 79 2.54 -0.63 -2.89
N CYS A 80 1.46 -1.43 -2.94
CA CYS A 80 1.30 -2.50 -3.92
C CYS A 80 1.28 -1.96 -5.36
N SER A 81 0.58 -0.85 -5.61
CA SER A 81 0.55 -0.23 -6.93
C SER A 81 1.93 0.28 -7.38
N LEU A 82 2.72 0.84 -6.46
CA LEU A 82 4.10 1.25 -6.75
C LEU A 82 4.97 0.05 -7.12
N ASP A 83 4.78 -1.09 -6.44
CA ASP A 83 5.46 -2.33 -6.78
C ASP A 83 5.06 -2.84 -8.18
N LEU A 84 3.78 -2.74 -8.56
CA LEU A 84 3.29 -3.07 -9.90
C LEU A 84 3.91 -2.18 -10.97
N LEU A 85 3.91 -0.86 -10.79
CA LEU A 85 4.53 0.09 -11.73
C LEU A 85 6.04 -0.18 -11.90
N ARG A 86 6.74 -0.51 -10.80
CA ARG A 86 8.15 -0.90 -10.85
C ARG A 86 8.37 -2.20 -11.62
N ARG A 87 7.46 -3.19 -11.50
CA ARG A 87 7.52 -4.45 -12.25
C ARG A 87 7.27 -4.24 -13.74
N GLN A 88 6.27 -3.43 -14.11
CA GLN A 88 5.98 -3.09 -15.51
C GLN A 88 7.17 -2.39 -16.19
N LYS A 89 7.80 -1.43 -15.51
CA LYS A 89 9.00 -0.75 -16.03
C LYS A 89 10.17 -1.70 -16.30
N ARG A 90 10.33 -2.76 -15.50
CA ARG A 90 11.39 -3.77 -15.69
C ARG A 90 11.07 -4.78 -16.78
N ARG A 91 9.78 -5.04 -17.06
CA ARG A 91 9.33 -6.03 -18.04
C ARG A 91 9.42 -5.52 -19.49
N GLY A 92 9.76 -4.24 -19.70
CA GLY A 92 9.98 -3.68 -21.04
C GLY A 92 8.69 -3.43 -21.84
N ASP A 93 7.53 -3.52 -21.19
CA ASP A 93 6.25 -3.20 -21.82
C ASP A 93 6.13 -1.68 -21.99
N ARG A 94 6.45 -1.22 -23.19
CA ARG A 94 6.37 0.19 -23.60
C ARG A 94 4.97 0.60 -24.08
N GLU A 95 3.98 -0.27 -24.00
CA GLU A 95 2.68 -0.08 -24.65
C GLU A 95 1.51 -0.13 -23.66
N ARG A 96 1.49 0.82 -22.72
CA ARG A 96 0.24 1.34 -22.11
C ARG A 96 0.42 2.64 -21.33
N THR A 97 1.26 3.56 -21.82
CA THR A 97 1.49 4.87 -21.18
C THR A 97 0.44 5.93 -21.53
N HIS A 98 -0.82 5.58 -21.81
CA HIS A 98 -1.88 6.58 -22.06
C HIS A 98 -3.20 5.94 -21.61
N THR A 99 -3.78 6.22 -20.45
CA THR A 99 -4.19 7.53 -19.96
C THR A 99 -4.43 7.42 -18.46
N CYS A 100 -3.82 8.28 -17.67
CA CYS A 100 -4.46 8.82 -16.47
C CYS A 100 -3.56 9.93 -15.96
N THR A 101 -4.18 11.06 -15.64
CA THR A 101 -3.64 12.33 -15.13
C THR A 101 -2.97 12.19 -13.75
N TRP A 102 -2.45 11.00 -13.43
CA TRP A 102 -2.14 10.50 -12.10
C TRP A 102 -0.66 10.13 -11.89
N SER A 103 0.22 10.23 -12.89
CA SER A 103 1.66 10.05 -12.66
C SER A 103 2.28 11.14 -11.76
N ILE A 104 1.75 12.37 -11.83
CA ILE A 104 2.16 13.50 -10.99
C ILE A 104 1.44 13.43 -9.63
N LEU A 105 0.14 13.10 -9.65
CA LEU A 105 -0.70 13.02 -8.46
C LEU A 105 -0.37 11.81 -7.57
N CYS A 106 0.06 10.67 -8.09
CA CYS A 106 0.44 9.52 -7.26
C CYS A 106 1.77 9.75 -6.53
N HIS A 107 2.72 10.47 -7.14
CA HIS A 107 3.94 10.91 -6.45
C HIS A 107 3.62 11.96 -5.37
N PHE A 108 2.72 12.90 -5.67
CA PHE A 108 2.32 13.94 -4.73
C PHE A 108 1.40 13.42 -3.60
N MET A 109 0.40 12.59 -3.89
CA MET A 109 -0.50 12.01 -2.89
C MET A 109 0.24 11.03 -1.99
N VAL A 110 1.07 10.12 -2.51
CA VAL A 110 1.84 9.22 -1.65
C VAL A 110 2.87 10.01 -0.82
N GLY A 111 3.51 11.02 -1.41
CA GLY A 111 4.42 11.93 -0.71
C GLY A 111 3.75 12.76 0.39
N LEU A 112 2.57 13.32 0.15
CA LEU A 112 1.81 14.11 1.13
C LEU A 112 1.20 13.20 2.21
N TYR A 113 0.72 12.01 1.84
CA TYR A 113 0.10 11.05 2.77
C TYR A 113 1.12 10.35 3.69
N LEU A 114 2.33 10.07 3.19
CA LEU A 114 3.45 9.60 4.01
C LEU A 114 3.96 10.70 4.96
N ARG A 115 3.95 11.96 4.51
CA ARG A 115 4.39 13.12 5.30
C ARG A 115 3.36 13.57 6.34
N PHE A 116 2.08 13.27 6.15
CA PHE A 116 1.00 13.56 7.10
C PHE A 116 0.81 12.48 8.18
N GLN A 117 1.46 11.32 8.07
CA GLN A 117 1.31 10.20 9.02
C GLN A 117 2.46 10.03 10.02
N GLY A 118 3.41 10.99 10.09
CA GLY A 118 4.39 11.05 11.18
C GLY A 118 5.28 9.81 11.37
N VAL A 119 5.40 8.94 10.37
CA VAL A 119 6.29 7.78 10.43
C VAL A 119 7.68 8.25 10.01
N THR A 120 8.50 8.61 10.98
CA THR A 120 9.93 8.85 10.80
C THR A 120 10.57 7.57 10.27
N ILE A 121 10.74 7.48 8.95
CA ILE A 121 11.66 6.52 8.35
C ILE A 121 13.04 6.98 8.82
N ASN A 122 13.57 6.32 9.84
CA ASN A 122 14.95 6.47 10.26
C ASN A 122 15.81 5.85 9.15
N LEU A 123 16.02 6.62 8.09
CA LEU A 123 16.99 6.31 7.05
C LEU A 123 18.35 6.53 7.71
N HIS A 124 18.88 5.47 8.33
CA HIS A 124 20.27 5.43 8.74
C HIS A 124 21.12 5.46 7.46
N LEU A 125 21.44 6.68 7.02
CA LEU A 125 22.41 6.96 5.98
C LEU A 125 23.76 6.49 6.52
N SER A 126 24.13 5.25 6.19
CA SER A 126 25.53 4.81 6.28
C SER A 126 26.30 5.60 5.24
N SER A 127 26.94 6.68 5.67
CA SER A 127 27.82 7.53 4.90
C SER A 127 28.97 6.71 4.30
N GLY A 128 28.80 6.28 3.05
CA GLY A 128 29.90 5.81 2.22
C GLY A 128 30.82 6.97 1.90
N SER A 129 31.97 7.02 2.57
CA SER A 129 33.05 7.95 2.30
C SER A 129 33.65 7.66 0.92
N SER A 130 33.26 8.44 -0.08
CA SER A 130 33.88 8.49 -1.39
C SER A 130 35.24 9.19 -1.28
N ARG A 131 36.31 8.41 -1.26
CA ARG A 131 37.69 8.89 -1.44
C ARG A 131 37.89 9.17 -2.93
N LEU A 132 38.06 10.43 -3.30
CA LEU A 132 38.42 10.87 -4.66
C LEU A 132 39.85 10.41 -4.97
N PRO A 133 40.15 9.95 -6.21
CA PRO A 133 41.53 9.77 -6.66
C PRO A 133 42.15 11.11 -7.02
N SER A 134 43.26 11.46 -6.37
CA SER A 134 44.14 12.55 -6.75
C SER A 134 45.02 12.11 -7.92
N SER A 135 44.88 12.77 -9.05
CA SER A 135 45.85 12.77 -10.13
C SER A 135 47.18 13.35 -9.66
N PHE A 136 48.27 12.58 -9.77
CA PHE A 136 49.57 12.99 -10.33
C PHE A 136 50.42 11.74 -10.56
#